data_AF-A0A2W4NS36-F1
#
_entry.id   AF-A0A2W4NS36-F1
#
_cell.length_a   1.000
_cell.length_b   1.000
_cell.length_c   1.000
_cell.angle_alpha   90.00
_cell.angle_beta   90.00
_cell.angle_gamma   90.00
#
_symmetry.space_group_name_H-M   'P 1'
#
loop_
_entity.id
_entity.type
_entity.pdbx_description
1 polymer ?
#
loop_
_entity_poly.entity_id
_entity_poly.type
_entity_poly.pdbx_seq_one_letter_code
_entity_poly.pdbx_strand_id
1 'polypeptide(L)'
;MGRSGSTFLQRLLDSHPEICCLGEMISKHAPYGKLSGVPVKTYVENTLFGTQQGVLGFKMPWDHILDYPEVFGVFRDLGFRLIFLKRVNKLDQFISMKLAQQTGVWDSSATYPEQSVDASFEELYRFMVTSTHVDYFLEQMCKTFPCISVTYEDLVAGKGYTELQDFLGVAHHPLRPQTVRSRTLPRRKALKNYDQLVKRFAGTAFSAFFTAEEFLGG
;
A
#
# COMPACT_ATOMS: atom_id res chain seq x y z
N MET A 1 -4.79 1.10 -4.47
CA MET A 1 -5.10 2.49 -4.04
C MET A 1 -4.13 2.94 -2.94
N GLY A 2 -4.02 4.24 -2.70
CA GLY A 2 -3.25 4.80 -1.60
C GLY A 2 -3.65 4.25 -0.22
N ARG A 3 -2.77 4.43 0.78
CA ARG A 3 -2.96 4.06 2.19
C ARG A 3 -3.15 2.55 2.48
N SER A 4 -2.67 1.70 1.58
CA SER A 4 -2.65 0.24 1.77
C SER A 4 -1.55 -0.28 2.70
N GLY A 5 -0.70 0.60 3.27
CA GLY A 5 0.46 0.19 4.09
C GLY A 5 1.74 0.01 3.29
N SER A 6 1.79 0.50 2.05
CA SER A 6 2.92 0.28 1.16
C SER A 6 4.23 0.93 1.62
N THR A 7 4.16 2.04 2.37
CA THR A 7 5.34 2.61 3.05
C THR A 7 5.83 1.74 4.21
N PHE A 8 4.92 1.07 4.94
CA PHE A 8 5.30 0.09 5.98
C PHE A 8 6.09 -1.05 5.34
N LEU A 9 5.57 -1.65 4.27
CA LEU A 9 6.24 -2.73 3.55
C LEU A 9 7.60 -2.28 2.99
N GLN A 10 7.67 -1.10 2.38
CA GLN A 10 8.95 -0.55 1.91
C GLN A 10 9.98 -0.48 3.04
N ARG A 11 9.65 0.17 4.16
CA ARG A 11 10.56 0.33 5.31
C ARG A 11 10.91 -1.00 5.98
N LEU A 12 9.99 -1.95 5.95
CA LEU A 12 10.24 -3.32 6.41
C LEU A 12 11.29 -4.01 5.53
N LEU A 13 11.13 -3.93 4.20
CA LEU A 13 12.07 -4.53 3.25
C LEU A 13 13.44 -3.83 3.28
N ASP A 14 13.48 -2.50 3.36
CA ASP A 14 14.72 -1.71 3.47
C ASP A 14 15.51 -1.98 4.76
N SER A 15 14.92 -2.67 5.74
CA SER A 15 15.65 -3.12 6.93
C SER A 15 16.55 -4.33 6.67
N HIS A 16 16.41 -4.98 5.50
CA HIS A 16 17.24 -6.09 5.06
C HIS A 16 18.50 -5.58 4.35
N PRO A 17 19.71 -6.09 4.66
CA PRO A 17 20.96 -5.59 4.07
C PRO A 17 21.07 -5.79 2.55
N GLU A 18 20.38 -6.78 2.00
CA GLU A 18 20.41 -7.12 0.56
C GLU A 18 19.21 -6.58 -0.25
N ILE A 19 18.28 -5.84 0.37
CA ILE A 19 17.09 -5.32 -0.32
C ILE A 19 17.12 -3.80 -0.34
N CYS A 20 16.85 -3.21 -1.50
CA CYS A 20 16.62 -1.78 -1.65
C CYS A 20 15.31 -1.51 -2.39
N CYS A 21 14.38 -0.79 -1.75
CA CYS A 21 13.10 -0.40 -2.32
C CYS A 21 13.01 1.12 -2.53
N LEU A 22 13.12 1.56 -3.79
CA LEU A 22 13.26 2.96 -4.21
C LEU A 22 11.99 3.81 -4.06
N GLY A 23 10.92 3.33 -3.41
CA GLY A 23 9.67 4.09 -3.26
C GLY A 23 8.95 4.32 -4.60
N GLU A 24 8.30 5.47 -4.78
CA GLU A 24 7.45 5.75 -5.96
C GLU A 24 8.25 6.45 -7.06
N MET A 25 8.73 5.68 -8.04
CA MET A 25 9.64 6.18 -9.08
C MET A 25 8.96 6.52 -10.41
N ILE A 26 7.81 5.90 -10.68
CA ILE A 26 7.07 6.00 -11.94
C ILE A 26 5.65 6.49 -11.64
N SER A 27 5.37 7.75 -11.97
CA SER A 27 4.06 8.44 -11.94
C SER A 27 4.22 9.83 -12.54
N LYS A 28 3.12 10.54 -12.83
CA LYS A 28 3.16 11.91 -13.41
C LYS A 28 3.98 12.89 -12.57
N HIS A 29 4.08 12.63 -11.26
CA HIS A 29 4.77 13.50 -10.30
C HIS A 29 6.10 12.92 -9.79
N ALA A 30 6.37 11.64 -10.07
CA ALA A 30 7.60 10.96 -9.71
C ALA A 30 8.77 11.34 -10.67
N PRO A 31 10.02 10.93 -10.38
CA PRO A 31 11.16 11.27 -11.22
C PRO A 31 10.98 10.91 -12.69
N TYR A 32 10.38 9.75 -13.02
CA TYR A 32 10.12 9.37 -14.41
C TYR A 32 9.16 10.33 -15.14
N GLY A 33 8.07 10.78 -14.50
CA GLY A 33 7.09 11.65 -15.15
C GLY A 33 7.60 13.04 -15.49
N LYS A 34 8.79 13.41 -14.98
CA LYS A 34 9.51 14.65 -15.33
C LYS A 34 10.43 14.49 -16.55
N LEU A 35 10.62 13.26 -17.03
CA LEU A 35 11.40 12.96 -18.21
C LEU A 35 10.54 13.06 -19.48
N SER A 36 11.14 13.46 -20.58
CA SER A 36 10.50 13.51 -21.90
C SER A 36 11.23 12.59 -22.88
N GLY A 37 10.46 11.79 -23.64
CA GLY A 37 11.00 10.93 -24.71
C GLY A 37 11.81 9.71 -24.25
N VAL A 38 11.88 9.42 -22.95
CA VAL A 38 12.59 8.24 -22.42
C VAL A 38 11.59 7.10 -22.23
N PRO A 39 11.77 5.92 -22.86
CA PRO A 39 10.93 4.76 -22.60
C PRO A 39 11.03 4.27 -21.15
N VAL A 40 9.90 3.81 -20.57
CA VAL A 40 9.87 3.25 -19.20
C VAL A 40 10.94 2.17 -18.99
N LYS A 41 11.08 1.26 -19.97
CA LYS A 41 12.05 0.16 -19.89
C LYS A 41 13.49 0.68 -19.72
N THR A 42 13.88 1.63 -20.56
CA THR A 42 15.20 2.27 -20.51
C THR A 42 15.44 2.98 -19.18
N TYR A 43 14.43 3.64 -18.62
CA TYR A 43 14.51 4.26 -17.30
C TYR A 43 14.72 3.22 -16.20
N VAL A 44 13.96 2.12 -16.22
CA VAL A 44 14.09 1.05 -15.22
C VAL A 44 15.48 0.39 -15.29
N GLU A 45 15.93 -0.03 -16.47
CA GLU A 45 17.21 -0.71 -16.66
C GLU A 45 18.40 0.18 -16.28
N ASN A 46 18.45 1.39 -16.85
CA ASN A 46 19.66 2.20 -16.79
C ASN A 46 19.69 3.19 -15.62
N THR A 47 18.51 3.66 -15.17
CA THR A 47 18.43 4.70 -14.12
C THR A 47 18.05 4.13 -12.77
N LEU A 48 17.06 3.22 -12.69
CA LEU A 48 16.64 2.66 -11.41
C LEU A 48 17.60 1.57 -10.92
N PHE A 49 17.97 0.63 -11.78
CA PHE A 49 18.76 -0.52 -11.35
C PHE A 49 20.25 -0.34 -11.64
N GLY A 50 20.62 0.21 -12.80
CA GLY A 50 22.00 0.65 -13.07
C GLY A 50 23.06 -0.38 -12.65
N THR A 51 24.06 0.04 -11.88
CA THR A 51 25.12 -0.83 -11.33
C THR A 51 24.86 -1.31 -9.90
N GLN A 52 23.64 -1.17 -9.38
CA GLN A 52 23.32 -1.58 -8.02
C GLN A 52 23.32 -3.12 -7.89
N GLN A 53 23.68 -3.62 -6.71
CA GLN A 53 23.72 -5.04 -6.40
C GLN A 53 22.65 -5.41 -5.38
N GLY A 54 22.20 -6.66 -5.39
CA GLY A 54 21.16 -7.18 -4.49
C GLY A 54 19.77 -7.17 -5.11
N VAL A 55 18.76 -7.30 -4.26
CA VAL A 55 17.35 -7.27 -4.68
C VAL A 55 16.87 -5.82 -4.72
N LEU A 56 16.58 -5.35 -5.92
CA LEU A 56 16.14 -3.98 -6.16
C LEU A 56 14.67 -3.96 -6.55
N GLY A 57 13.94 -2.99 -6.03
CA GLY A 57 12.54 -2.81 -6.34
C GLY A 57 12.08 -1.37 -6.16
N PHE A 58 10.83 -1.14 -6.50
CA PHE A 58 10.15 0.12 -6.27
C PHE A 58 8.66 -0.16 -6.03
N LYS A 59 7.98 0.83 -5.47
CA LYS A 59 6.56 0.78 -5.18
C LYS A 59 5.77 1.43 -6.31
N MET A 60 4.68 0.78 -6.71
CA MET A 60 3.78 1.33 -7.72
C MET A 60 2.31 1.21 -7.28
N PRO A 61 1.72 2.28 -6.72
CA PRO A 61 0.29 2.37 -6.44
C PRO A 61 -0.56 2.26 -7.70
N TRP A 62 -1.81 1.83 -7.55
CA TRP A 62 -2.79 1.73 -8.64
C TRP A 62 -2.87 2.98 -9.54
N ASP A 63 -2.95 4.17 -8.93
CA ASP A 63 -3.14 5.41 -9.69
C ASP A 63 -1.91 5.71 -10.57
N HIS A 64 -0.72 5.25 -10.17
CA HIS A 64 0.52 5.38 -10.94
C HIS A 64 0.57 4.37 -12.09
N ILE A 65 -0.03 3.20 -11.92
CA ILE A 65 -0.22 2.22 -13.00
C ILE A 65 -1.17 2.78 -14.05
N LEU A 66 -2.22 3.51 -13.64
CA LEU A 66 -3.13 4.17 -14.58
C LEU A 66 -2.45 5.31 -15.36
N ASP A 67 -1.47 5.98 -14.76
CA ASP A 67 -0.68 7.00 -15.46
C ASP A 67 0.21 6.39 -16.56
N TYR A 68 0.75 5.18 -16.34
CA TYR A 68 1.68 4.50 -17.24
C TYR A 68 1.36 2.99 -17.34
N PRO A 69 0.27 2.59 -18.01
CA PRO A 69 -0.15 1.18 -18.07
C PRO A 69 0.84 0.27 -18.81
N GLU A 70 1.72 0.82 -19.65
CA GLU A 70 2.77 0.09 -20.37
C GLU A 70 3.79 -0.58 -19.45
N VAL A 71 3.86 -0.19 -18.16
CA VAL A 71 4.78 -0.77 -17.17
C VAL A 71 4.60 -2.28 -17.01
N PHE A 72 3.41 -2.83 -17.26
CA PHE A 72 3.21 -4.28 -17.21
C PHE A 72 3.97 -5.02 -18.31
N GLY A 73 4.12 -4.42 -19.49
CA GLY A 73 4.99 -4.95 -20.55
C GLY A 73 6.45 -4.96 -20.10
N VAL A 74 6.88 -3.86 -19.48
CA VAL A 74 8.23 -3.74 -18.91
C VAL A 74 8.49 -4.77 -17.80
N PHE A 75 7.53 -4.97 -16.90
CA PHE A 75 7.66 -5.97 -15.83
C PHE A 75 7.85 -7.38 -16.39
N ARG A 76 7.14 -7.70 -17.47
CA ARG A 76 7.25 -9.01 -18.12
C ARG A 76 8.59 -9.16 -18.83
N ASP A 77 8.97 -8.17 -19.62
CA ASP A 77 10.23 -8.13 -20.36
C ASP A 77 11.45 -8.26 -19.45
N LEU A 78 11.40 -7.61 -18.28
CA LEU A 78 12.50 -7.57 -17.31
C LEU A 78 12.39 -8.66 -16.22
N GLY A 79 11.40 -9.55 -16.30
CA GLY A 79 11.26 -10.68 -15.38
C GLY A 79 10.98 -10.28 -13.93
N PHE A 80 10.22 -9.21 -13.70
CA PHE A 80 9.90 -8.75 -12.34
C PHE A 80 9.09 -9.80 -11.56
N ARG A 81 9.42 -9.89 -10.27
CA ARG A 81 8.59 -10.52 -9.25
C ARG A 81 7.74 -9.44 -8.58
N LEU A 82 6.45 -9.72 -8.34
CA LEU A 82 5.52 -8.74 -7.79
C LEU A 82 5.10 -9.08 -6.35
N ILE A 83 5.20 -8.12 -5.44
CA ILE A 83 4.57 -8.20 -4.12
C ILE A 83 3.25 -7.42 -4.18
N PHE A 84 2.12 -8.12 -4.16
CA PHE A 84 0.80 -7.50 -4.13
C PHE A 84 0.34 -7.27 -2.69
N LEU A 85 0.40 -6.00 -2.26
CA LEU A 85 -0.07 -5.57 -0.94
C LEU A 85 -1.49 -5.01 -1.00
N LYS A 86 -2.37 -5.55 -0.16
CA LYS A 86 -3.69 -4.97 0.13
C LYS A 86 -3.89 -4.69 1.61
N ARG A 87 -4.81 -3.78 1.91
CA ARG A 87 -5.31 -3.54 3.27
C ARG A 87 -6.73 -4.09 3.35
N VAL A 88 -6.93 -5.10 4.17
CA VAL A 88 -8.20 -5.84 4.23
C VAL A 88 -9.31 -4.95 4.78
N ASN A 89 -9.04 -4.22 5.86
CA ASN A 89 -10.07 -3.35 6.44
C ASN A 89 -10.19 -2.01 5.68
N LYS A 90 -11.23 -1.89 4.85
CA LYS A 90 -11.48 -0.68 4.04
C LYS A 90 -11.90 0.53 4.84
N LEU A 91 -12.54 0.34 6.00
CA LEU A 91 -12.85 1.43 6.91
C LEU A 91 -11.57 2.07 7.46
N ASP A 92 -10.60 1.25 7.87
CA ASP A 92 -9.30 1.73 8.33
C ASP A 92 -8.48 2.39 7.22
N GLN A 93 -8.53 1.83 6.00
CA GLN A 93 -7.90 2.44 4.84
C GLN A 93 -8.49 3.83 4.56
N PHE A 94 -9.81 3.95 4.60
CA PHE A 94 -10.53 5.19 4.39
C PHE A 94 -10.21 6.24 5.46
N ILE A 95 -10.30 5.88 6.75
CA ILE A 95 -9.96 6.80 7.86
C ILE A 95 -8.52 7.30 7.71
N SER A 96 -7.57 6.40 7.40
CA SER A 96 -6.18 6.81 7.18
C SER A 96 -6.02 7.78 6.00
N MET A 97 -6.80 7.60 4.94
CA MET A 97 -6.78 8.51 3.78
C MET A 97 -7.32 9.89 4.14
N LYS A 98 -8.49 9.95 4.80
CA LYS A 98 -9.11 11.21 5.21
C LYS A 98 -8.21 11.99 6.18
N LEU A 99 -7.59 11.31 7.14
CA LEU A 99 -6.63 11.93 8.07
C LEU A 99 -5.41 12.50 7.35
N ALA A 100 -4.85 11.76 6.38
CA ALA A 100 -3.73 12.25 5.59
C ALA A 100 -4.09 13.48 4.75
N GLN A 101 -5.28 13.47 4.11
CA GLN A 101 -5.80 14.61 3.35
C GLN A 101 -6.01 15.84 4.23
N GLN A 102 -6.60 15.64 5.41
CA GLN A 102 -6.93 16.72 6.33
C GLN A 102 -5.69 17.35 6.97
N THR A 103 -4.67 16.56 7.28
CA THR A 103 -3.45 17.03 7.94
C THR A 103 -2.35 17.46 6.97
N GLY A 104 -2.46 17.09 5.69
CA GLY A 104 -1.39 17.22 4.69
C GLY A 104 -0.21 16.28 4.93
N VAL A 105 -0.27 15.42 5.96
CA VAL A 105 0.80 14.49 6.33
C VAL A 105 0.54 13.13 5.68
N TRP A 106 1.43 12.74 4.77
CA TRP A 106 1.32 11.44 4.07
C TRP A 106 2.38 10.43 4.54
N ASP A 107 3.37 10.88 5.30
CA ASP A 107 4.45 10.03 5.80
C ASP A 107 4.02 9.20 7.04
N SER A 108 4.70 8.08 7.26
CA SER A 108 4.50 7.14 8.36
C SER A 108 5.54 7.32 9.48
N SER A 109 6.14 8.50 9.59
CA SER A 109 7.13 8.85 10.63
C SER A 109 6.52 9.60 11.82
N ALA A 110 5.25 10.01 11.71
CA ALA A 110 4.59 10.84 12.71
C ALA A 110 3.15 10.39 12.98
N THR A 111 2.68 10.69 14.19
CA THR A 111 1.27 10.67 14.55
C THR A 111 0.55 11.87 13.93
N TYR A 112 -0.69 11.69 13.51
CA TYR A 112 -1.48 12.80 12.99
C TYR A 112 -1.85 13.80 14.11
N PRO A 113 -1.74 15.12 13.88
CA PRO A 113 -2.19 16.11 14.85
C PRO A 113 -3.71 16.03 15.07
N GLU A 114 -4.47 15.81 13.99
CA GLU A 114 -5.89 15.47 14.07
C GLU A 114 -6.07 13.96 13.95
N GLN A 115 -6.93 13.39 14.78
CA GLN A 115 -7.11 11.94 14.90
C GLN A 115 -8.53 11.47 14.56
N SER A 116 -9.40 12.39 14.12
CA SER A 116 -10.81 12.10 13.83
C SER A 116 -11.29 12.77 12.55
N VAL A 117 -12.10 12.06 11.77
CA VAL A 117 -12.67 12.53 10.50
C VAL A 117 -14.19 12.35 10.50
N ASP A 118 -14.85 13.02 9.58
CA ASP A 118 -16.26 12.76 9.25
C ASP A 118 -16.37 12.25 7.80
N ALA A 119 -17.46 11.53 7.51
CA ALA A 119 -17.75 11.01 6.18
C ALA A 119 -19.24 10.80 5.97
N SER A 120 -19.72 11.09 4.75
CA SER A 120 -21.07 10.67 4.37
C SER A 120 -21.13 9.16 4.09
N PHE A 121 -22.32 8.59 4.13
CA PHE A 121 -22.54 7.19 3.75
C PHE A 121 -22.09 6.95 2.30
N GLU A 122 -22.45 7.85 1.39
CA GLU A 122 -22.19 7.75 -0.04
C GLU A 122 -20.69 7.81 -0.35
N GLU A 123 -19.94 8.67 0.34
CA GLU A 123 -18.50 8.77 0.21
C GLU A 123 -17.82 7.47 0.66
N LEU A 124 -18.13 7.00 1.87
CA LEU A 124 -17.53 5.80 2.43
C LEU A 124 -17.91 4.55 1.62
N TYR A 125 -19.18 4.44 1.21
CA TYR A 125 -19.67 3.31 0.43
C TYR A 125 -18.98 3.25 -0.93
N ARG A 126 -18.89 4.39 -1.64
CA ARG A 126 -18.17 4.49 -2.90
C ARG A 126 -16.71 4.08 -2.74
N PHE A 127 -16.04 4.58 -1.70
CA PHE A 127 -14.65 4.19 -1.42
C PHE A 127 -14.52 2.68 -1.20
N MET A 128 -15.39 2.06 -0.39
CA MET A 128 -15.33 0.63 -0.09
C MET A 128 -15.55 -0.22 -1.34
N VAL A 129 -16.54 0.13 -2.18
CA VAL A 129 -16.79 -0.56 -3.46
C VAL A 129 -15.58 -0.42 -4.39
N THR A 130 -15.14 0.82 -4.66
CA THR A 130 -14.05 1.06 -5.62
C THR A 130 -12.75 0.44 -5.16
N SER A 131 -12.37 0.58 -3.89
CA SER A 131 -11.14 -0.01 -3.36
C SER A 131 -11.17 -1.54 -3.36
N THR A 132 -12.33 -2.16 -3.11
CA THR A 132 -12.49 -3.62 -3.18
C THR A 132 -12.36 -4.12 -4.62
N HIS A 133 -12.96 -3.42 -5.59
CA HIS A 133 -12.80 -3.77 -7.00
C HIS A 133 -11.37 -3.58 -7.50
N VAL A 134 -10.71 -2.46 -7.14
CA VAL A 134 -9.30 -2.22 -7.51
C VAL A 134 -8.40 -3.32 -6.96
N ASP A 135 -8.59 -3.71 -5.69
CA ASP A 135 -7.82 -4.82 -5.11
C ASP A 135 -8.05 -6.12 -5.88
N TYR A 136 -9.30 -6.46 -6.22
CA TYR A 136 -9.61 -7.65 -7.01
C TYR A 136 -8.92 -7.61 -8.38
N PHE A 137 -9.06 -6.52 -9.14
CA PHE A 137 -8.46 -6.40 -10.46
C PHE A 137 -6.94 -6.48 -10.41
N LEU A 138 -6.30 -5.76 -9.48
CA LEU A 138 -4.85 -5.81 -9.30
C LEU A 138 -4.38 -7.21 -8.91
N GLU A 139 -5.11 -7.90 -8.03
CA GLU A 139 -4.75 -9.26 -7.64
C GLU A 139 -4.79 -10.21 -8.85
N GLN A 140 -5.83 -10.14 -9.69
CA GLN A 140 -5.90 -10.95 -10.92
C GLN A 140 -4.78 -10.61 -11.91
N MET A 141 -4.44 -9.33 -12.05
CA MET A 141 -3.33 -8.90 -12.91
C MET A 141 -1.99 -9.42 -12.39
N CYS A 142 -1.71 -9.26 -11.10
CA CYS A 142 -0.47 -9.69 -10.47
C CYS A 142 -0.27 -11.22 -10.54
N LYS A 143 -1.35 -12.02 -10.51
CA LYS A 143 -1.30 -13.48 -10.70
C LYS A 143 -0.74 -13.93 -12.05
N THR A 144 -0.64 -13.04 -13.04
CA THR A 144 0.01 -13.34 -14.33
C THR A 144 1.54 -13.21 -14.29
N PHE A 145 2.10 -12.82 -13.14
CA PHE A 145 3.54 -12.70 -12.87
C PHE A 145 3.91 -13.64 -11.72
N PRO A 146 5.21 -13.95 -11.51
CA PRO A 146 5.68 -14.46 -10.24
C PRO A 146 5.27 -13.48 -9.13
N CYS A 147 4.35 -13.89 -8.26
CA CYS A 147 3.72 -12.98 -7.32
C CYS A 147 3.48 -13.62 -5.95
N ILE A 148 3.69 -12.85 -4.90
CA ILE A 148 3.21 -13.12 -3.54
C ILE A 148 2.18 -12.05 -3.15
N SER A 149 1.06 -12.46 -2.56
CA SER A 149 0.08 -11.53 -1.98
C SER A 149 0.26 -11.45 -0.47
N VAL A 150 0.27 -10.24 0.06
CA VAL A 150 0.38 -9.95 1.49
C VAL A 150 -0.68 -8.95 1.92
N THR A 151 -1.08 -9.02 3.19
CA THR A 151 -2.00 -8.05 3.78
C THR A 151 -1.26 -7.12 4.74
N TYR A 152 -1.69 -5.87 4.81
CA TYR A 152 -1.16 -4.92 5.79
C TYR A 152 -1.33 -5.44 7.22
N GLU A 153 -2.48 -6.05 7.51
CA GLU A 153 -2.82 -6.59 8.81
C GLU A 153 -1.86 -7.71 9.25
N ASP A 154 -1.54 -8.64 8.35
CA ASP A 154 -0.56 -9.69 8.63
C ASP A 154 0.84 -9.13 8.83
N LEU A 155 1.26 -8.18 7.99
CA LEU A 155 2.58 -7.56 8.12
C LEU A 155 2.73 -6.81 9.44
N VAL A 156 1.72 -6.06 9.88
CA VAL A 156 1.74 -5.38 11.18
C VAL A 156 1.76 -6.38 12.33
N ALA A 157 1.12 -7.54 12.17
CA ALA A 157 1.17 -8.64 13.13
C ALA A 157 2.48 -9.44 13.09
N GLY A 158 3.48 -9.04 12.28
CA GLY A 158 4.76 -9.73 12.16
C GLY A 158 4.69 -11.06 11.40
N LYS A 159 3.67 -11.26 10.58
CA LYS A 159 3.46 -12.48 9.79
C LYS A 159 3.92 -12.27 8.34
N GLY A 160 4.30 -13.35 7.66
CA GLY A 160 4.64 -13.33 6.24
C GLY A 160 6.07 -12.86 5.92
N TYR A 161 6.90 -12.58 6.94
CA TYR A 161 8.24 -12.00 6.74
C TYR A 161 9.23 -13.00 6.16
N THR A 162 9.14 -14.26 6.57
CA THR A 162 9.99 -15.34 6.05
C THR A 162 9.62 -15.64 4.60
N GLU A 163 8.33 -15.75 4.32
CA GLU A 163 7.78 -16.02 2.99
C GLU A 163 8.11 -14.90 1.99
N LEU A 164 8.15 -13.64 2.45
CA LEU A 164 8.62 -12.51 1.64
C LEU A 164 10.10 -12.67 1.26
N GLN A 165 10.95 -13.08 2.19
CA GLN A 165 12.38 -13.27 1.93
C GLN A 165 12.64 -14.46 1.00
N ASP A 166 11.93 -15.57 1.22
CA ASP A 166 11.95 -16.74 0.34
C ASP A 166 11.53 -16.37 -1.09
N PHE A 167 10.44 -15.61 -1.21
CA PHE A 167 9.94 -15.15 -2.50
C PHE A 167 10.93 -14.22 -3.22
N LEU A 168 11.66 -13.38 -2.49
CA LEU A 168 12.70 -12.52 -3.04
C LEU A 168 14.02 -13.25 -3.28
N GLY A 169 14.20 -14.44 -2.71
CA GLY A 169 15.41 -15.26 -2.84
C GLY A 169 16.61 -14.69 -2.09
N VAL A 170 16.37 -14.01 -0.96
CA VAL A 170 17.43 -13.48 -0.09
C VAL A 170 17.64 -14.37 1.12
N ALA A 171 18.80 -14.25 1.77
CA ALA A 171 19.03 -14.95 3.03
C ALA A 171 18.04 -14.46 4.10
N HIS A 172 17.69 -15.31 5.07
CA HIS A 172 16.81 -14.87 6.15
C HIS A 172 17.54 -13.92 7.10
N HIS A 173 16.99 -12.72 7.25
CA HIS A 173 17.40 -11.72 8.21
C HIS A 173 16.19 -11.21 8.99
N PRO A 174 16.35 -10.82 10.27
CA PRO A 174 15.27 -10.17 11.01
C PRO A 174 14.83 -8.88 10.32
N LEU A 175 13.58 -8.84 9.85
CA LEU A 175 12.98 -7.62 9.31
C LEU A 175 12.38 -6.78 10.43
N ARG A 176 12.60 -5.46 10.38
CA ARG A 176 12.13 -4.51 11.39
C ARG A 176 11.32 -3.40 10.73
N PRO A 177 10.04 -3.21 11.11
CA PRO A 177 9.29 -2.08 10.60
C PRO A 177 9.88 -0.78 11.16
N GLN A 178 10.27 0.13 10.27
CA GLN A 178 10.80 1.45 10.63
C GLN A 178 9.74 2.56 10.44
N THR A 179 8.52 2.30 10.93
CA THR A 179 7.39 3.22 10.78
C THR A 179 6.60 3.33 12.06
N VAL A 180 6.05 4.52 12.31
CA VAL A 180 5.09 4.77 13.39
C VAL A 180 3.69 4.80 12.79
N ARG A 181 2.74 4.16 13.47
CA ARG A 181 1.34 4.22 13.04
C ARG A 181 0.78 5.62 13.30
N SER A 182 0.33 6.28 12.23
CA SER A 182 -0.10 7.67 12.34
C SER A 182 -1.41 7.88 13.11
N ARG A 183 -2.33 6.90 13.08
CA ARG A 183 -3.59 6.92 13.86
C ARG A 183 -3.47 6.03 15.08
N THR A 184 -3.76 6.60 16.26
CA THR A 184 -3.76 5.91 17.55
C THR A 184 -5.17 5.74 18.14
N LEU A 185 -6.15 6.50 17.65
CA LEU A 185 -7.54 6.35 18.10
C LEU A 185 -8.22 5.10 17.48
N PRO A 186 -9.11 4.44 18.25
CA PRO A 186 -9.98 3.39 17.74
C PRO A 186 -10.96 3.95 16.69
N ARG A 187 -11.43 3.11 15.76
CA ARG A 187 -12.35 3.49 14.66
C ARG A 187 -13.55 4.31 15.16
N ARG A 188 -14.16 3.87 16.27
CA ARG A 188 -15.34 4.53 16.86
C ARG A 188 -15.07 5.96 17.30
N LYS A 189 -13.83 6.30 17.68
CA LYS A 189 -13.41 7.66 18.03
C LYS A 189 -12.83 8.41 16.83
N ALA A 190 -12.20 7.69 15.91
CA ALA A 190 -11.57 8.27 14.72
C ALA A 190 -12.58 8.64 13.61
N LEU A 191 -13.81 8.14 13.67
CA LEU A 191 -14.90 8.51 12.78
C LEU A 191 -16.02 9.15 13.59
N LYS A 192 -16.20 10.47 13.46
CA LYS A 192 -17.06 11.29 14.32
C LYS A 192 -18.52 10.80 14.33
N ASN A 193 -19.01 10.32 13.19
CA ASN A 193 -20.36 9.79 13.01
C ASN A 193 -20.43 8.25 12.94
N TYR A 194 -19.48 7.54 13.56
CA TYR A 194 -19.36 6.08 13.50
C TYR A 194 -20.67 5.34 13.77
N ASP A 195 -21.36 5.64 14.88
CA ASP A 195 -22.58 4.92 15.28
C ASP A 195 -23.73 5.13 14.28
N GLN A 196 -23.78 6.28 13.60
CA GLN A 196 -24.74 6.53 12.52
C GLN A 196 -24.42 5.67 11.29
N LEU A 197 -23.14 5.62 10.91
CA LEU A 197 -22.70 4.83 9.76
C LEU A 197 -22.85 3.33 10.00
N VAL A 198 -22.61 2.82 11.21
CA VAL A 198 -22.89 1.42 11.57
C VAL A 198 -24.33 1.05 11.23
N LYS A 199 -25.30 1.89 11.60
CA LYS A 199 -26.73 1.66 11.30
C LYS A 199 -27.01 1.68 9.80
N ARG A 200 -26.36 2.57 9.04
CA ARG A 200 -26.56 2.71 7.59
C ARG A 200 -25.92 1.57 6.79
N PHE A 201 -24.78 1.04 7.26
CA PHE A 201 -24.09 -0.09 6.65
C PHE A 201 -24.64 -1.45 7.10
N ALA A 202 -25.53 -1.49 8.09
CA ALA A 202 -26.19 -2.72 8.52
C ALA A 202 -26.87 -3.43 7.33
N GLY A 203 -26.64 -4.74 7.20
CA GLY A 203 -27.15 -5.54 6.08
C GLY A 203 -26.36 -5.42 4.77
N THR A 204 -25.36 -4.54 4.69
CA THR A 204 -24.42 -4.51 3.55
C THR A 204 -23.26 -5.47 3.77
N ALA A 205 -22.61 -5.88 2.68
CA ALA A 205 -21.38 -6.70 2.73
C ALA A 205 -20.21 -6.00 3.47
N PHE A 206 -20.26 -4.67 3.63
CA PHE A 206 -19.20 -3.89 4.26
C PHE A 206 -19.39 -3.66 5.76
N SER A 207 -20.51 -4.09 6.34
CA SER A 207 -20.78 -4.00 7.78
C SER A 207 -19.67 -4.64 8.63
N ALA A 208 -19.08 -5.73 8.15
CA ALA A 208 -17.99 -6.44 8.82
C ALA A 208 -16.75 -5.56 9.09
N PHE A 209 -16.49 -4.52 8.31
CA PHE A 209 -15.33 -3.64 8.54
C PHE A 209 -15.45 -2.79 9.81
N PHE A 210 -16.68 -2.59 10.31
CA PHE A 210 -16.92 -1.87 11.56
C PHE A 210 -16.59 -2.73 12.78
N THR A 211 -16.84 -4.04 12.72
CA THR A 211 -16.72 -4.98 13.84
C THR A 211 -15.47 -5.87 13.79
N ALA A 212 -14.76 -5.89 12.66
CA ALA A 212 -13.50 -6.64 12.54
C ALA A 212 -12.49 -6.22 13.61
N GLU A 213 -11.57 -7.10 13.95
CA GLU A 213 -10.50 -6.79 14.91
C GLU A 213 -9.76 -5.50 14.51
N GLU A 214 -9.50 -4.65 15.50
CA GLU A 214 -8.77 -3.41 15.30
C GLU A 214 -7.41 -3.53 15.96
N PHE A 215 -6.37 -3.62 15.13
CA PHE A 215 -5.01 -3.44 15.61
C PHE A 215 -4.80 -1.94 15.81
N LEU A 216 -4.56 -1.50 17.04
CA LEU A 216 -3.97 -0.20 17.36
C LEU A 216 -2.58 -0.53 17.87
N GLY A 217 -1.56 -0.41 17.02
CA GLY A 217 -0.19 -0.82 17.37
C GLY A 217 0.23 -0.29 18.75
N GLY A 218 0.89 -1.16 19.53
CA GLY A 218 1.59 -0.79 20.76
C GLY A 218 2.95 -0.18 20.49
#